data_AF-A0A2D4KG89-F1
#
_entry.id   AF-A0A2D4KG89-F1
#
_cell.length_a   1.000
_cell.length_b   1.000
_cell.length_c   1.000
_cell.angle_alpha   90.00
_cell.angle_beta   90.00
_cell.angle_gamma   90.00
#
_symmetry.space_group_name_H-M   'P 1'
#
loop_
_entity.id
_entity.type
_entity.pdbx_description
1 polymer ?
#
loop_
_entity_poly.entity_id
_entity_poly.type
_entity_poly.pdbx_seq_one_letter_code
_entity_poly.pdbx_strand_id
1 'polypeptide(L)'
;YKERLNKCISMSKKLLIEKSTQEKLASREKSMQDRLRLGHFTTVRHGASFTEQWTDGFAFQNLVKQQEWVNQQREDIERQRKLLAKRKPPATNNSQAPSANSEPKQRKNKAVNGAENDPFVRPNLPQLLTLAEYHEQEEIFKLRLGHLKKVCNVINFS
;
A
#
# COMPACT_ATOMS: atom_id res chain seq x y z
N TYR A 1 68.08 4.53 26.18
CA TYR A 1 66.94 5.41 26.54
C TYR A 1 66.43 6.22 25.34
N LYS A 2 67.24 7.09 24.71
CA LYS A 2 66.87 7.87 23.50
C LYS A 2 66.23 7.04 22.39
N GLU A 3 66.77 5.85 22.11
CA GLU A 3 66.26 4.98 21.05
C GLU A 3 64.86 4.41 21.35
N ARG A 4 64.59 4.05 22.61
CA ARG A 4 63.27 3.59 23.06
C ARG A 4 62.24 4.73 22.98
N LEU A 5 62.64 5.94 23.38
CA LEU A 5 61.81 7.13 23.25
C LEU A 5 61.49 7.46 21.79
N ASN A 6 62.48 7.41 20.90
CA ASN A 6 62.29 7.63 19.46
C ASN A 6 61.34 6.60 18.83
N LYS A 7 61.45 5.32 19.23
CA LYS A 7 60.51 4.27 18.80
C LYS A 7 59.09 4.55 19.28
N CYS A 8 58.92 4.95 20.55
CA CYS A 8 57.62 5.34 21.09
C CYS A 8 57.00 6.51 20.32
N ILE A 9 57.75 7.59 20.11
CA ILE A 9 57.29 8.77 19.36
C ILE A 9 56.89 8.40 17.92
N SER A 10 57.71 7.59 17.23
CA SER A 10 57.41 7.14 15.87
C SER A 10 56.12 6.32 15.82
N MET A 11 55.94 5.40 16.76
CA MET A 11 54.74 4.57 16.85
C MET A 11 53.49 5.41 17.17
N SER A 12 53.57 6.34 18.12
CA SER A 12 52.47 7.27 18.42
C SER A 12 52.08 8.10 17.20
N LYS A 13 53.06 8.63 16.45
CA LYS A 13 52.81 9.38 15.21
C LYS A 13 52.09 8.52 14.16
N LYS A 14 52.54 7.27 13.96
CA LYS A 14 51.89 6.34 13.02
C LYS A 14 50.45 6.05 13.41
N LEU A 15 50.19 5.76 14.68
CA LEU A 15 48.85 5.48 15.19
C LEU A 15 47.92 6.69 15.06
N LEU A 16 48.43 7.90 15.31
CA LEU A 16 47.67 9.15 15.13
C LEU A 16 47.28 9.36 13.66
N ILE A 17 48.22 9.17 12.73
CA ILE A 17 47.96 9.29 11.29
C ILE A 17 46.97 8.23 10.82
N GLU A 18 47.15 6.99 11.26
CA GLU A 18 46.26 5.88 10.93
C GLU A 18 44.84 6.13 11.41
N LYS A 19 44.68 6.52 12.68
CA LYS A 19 43.37 6.88 13.25
C LYS A 19 42.71 8.03 12.48
N SER A 20 43.45 9.10 12.18
CA SER A 20 42.95 10.22 11.38
C SER A 20 42.51 9.78 9.98
N THR A 21 43.26 8.87 9.35
CA THR A 21 42.93 8.32 8.03
C THR A 21 41.65 7.47 8.09
N GLN A 22 41.51 6.62 9.10
CA GLN A 22 40.31 5.82 9.34
C GLN A 22 39.07 6.70 9.55
N GLU A 23 39.18 7.75 10.37
CA GLU A 23 38.09 8.70 10.61
C GLU A 23 37.67 9.43 9.33
N LYS A 24 38.63 9.85 8.51
CA LYS A 24 38.36 10.50 7.21
C LYS A 24 37.60 9.56 6.27
N LEU A 25 38.02 8.29 6.18
CA LEU A 25 37.36 7.30 5.33
C LEU A 25 35.95 6.99 5.83
N ALA A 26 35.78 6.79 7.14
CA ALA A 26 34.47 6.54 7.75
C ALA A 26 33.51 7.72 7.54
N SER A 27 34.00 8.96 7.66
CA SER A 27 33.22 10.16 7.39
C SER A 27 32.75 10.24 5.93
N ARG A 28 33.64 9.92 4.98
CA ARG A 28 33.30 9.89 3.55
C ARG A 28 32.28 8.81 3.24
N GLU A 29 32.45 7.61 3.79
CA GLU A 29 31.51 6.50 3.61
C GLU A 29 30.12 6.87 4.15
N LYS A 30 30.06 7.43 5.37
CA LYS A 30 28.81 7.90 5.97
C LYS A 30 28.14 8.97 5.11
N SER A 31 28.90 9.96 4.64
CA SER A 31 28.36 11.01 3.77
C SER A 31 27.82 10.46 2.45
N MET A 32 28.52 9.50 1.83
CA MET A 32 28.05 8.83 0.62
C MET A 32 26.77 8.03 0.87
N GLN A 33 26.69 7.32 1.99
CA GLN A 33 25.51 6.55 2.39
C GLN A 33 24.32 7.47 2.65
N ASP A 34 24.52 8.56 3.39
CA ASP A 34 23.49 9.57 3.68
C ASP A 34 22.98 10.20 2.37
N ARG A 35 23.89 10.48 1.42
CA ARG A 35 23.56 10.99 0.09
C ARG A 35 22.68 10.02 -0.71
N LEU A 36 22.99 8.73 -0.72
CA LEU A 36 22.20 7.72 -1.43
C LEU A 36 20.85 7.44 -0.76
N ARG A 37 20.80 7.53 0.58
CA ARG A 37 19.60 7.26 1.37
C ARG A 37 18.60 8.41 1.30
N LEU A 38 19.05 9.62 1.58
CA LEU A 38 18.19 10.79 1.67
C LEU A 38 18.06 11.50 0.32
N GLY A 39 19.16 11.66 -0.40
CA GLY A 39 19.19 12.41 -1.65
C GLY A 39 20.24 13.51 -1.66
N HIS A 40 20.22 14.33 -2.70
CA HIS A 40 21.10 15.49 -2.82
C HIS A 40 20.50 16.58 -3.71
N PHE A 41 21.04 17.80 -3.57
CA PHE A 41 20.80 18.86 -4.55
C PHE A 41 21.69 18.66 -5.77
N THR A 42 21.12 18.90 -6.95
CA THR A 42 21.81 18.92 -8.24
C THR A 42 21.58 20.28 -8.87
N THR A 43 22.64 20.96 -9.28
CA THR A 43 22.52 22.21 -10.02
C THR A 43 22.19 21.91 -11.47
N VAL A 44 21.07 22.44 -11.97
CA VAL A 44 20.61 22.31 -13.34
C VAL A 44 20.66 23.68 -14.01
N ARG A 45 21.16 23.73 -15.25
CA ARG A 45 21.22 24.96 -16.03
C ARG A 45 19.94 25.13 -16.86
N HIS A 46 19.25 26.25 -16.68
CA HIS A 46 18.10 26.66 -17.48
C HIS A 46 18.44 27.95 -18.23
N GLY A 47 18.88 27.80 -19.49
CA GLY A 47 19.30 28.94 -20.31
C GLY A 47 20.49 29.68 -19.70
N ALA A 48 20.29 30.95 -19.35
CA ALA A 48 21.30 31.79 -18.70
C ALA A 48 21.33 31.67 -17.16
N SER A 49 20.44 30.89 -16.57
CA SER A 49 20.30 30.75 -15.12
C SER A 49 20.66 29.34 -14.63
N PHE A 50 20.97 29.23 -13.35
CA PHE A 50 21.18 27.97 -12.65
C PHE A 50 20.13 27.83 -11.54
N THR A 51 19.56 26.65 -11.41
CA THR A 51 18.61 26.32 -10.33
C THR A 51 19.02 25.03 -9.67
N GLU A 52 18.85 24.95 -8.36
CA GLU A 52 19.08 23.72 -7.61
C GLU A 52 17.81 22.87 -7.59
N GLN A 53 17.96 21.59 -7.89
CA GLN A 53 16.88 20.61 -7.84
C GLN A 53 17.21 19.53 -6.83
N TRP A 54 16.26 19.20 -5.97
CA TRP A 54 16.39 18.07 -5.06
C TRP A 54 16.21 16.76 -5.82
N THR A 55 17.09 15.79 -5.58
CA THR A 55 17.01 14.44 -6.11
C THR A 55 16.88 13.47 -4.94
N ASP A 56 15.72 12.80 -4.83
CA ASP A 56 15.43 11.88 -3.74
C ASP A 56 16.33 10.64 -3.76
N GLY A 57 16.82 10.27 -2.57
CA GLY A 57 17.43 8.97 -2.32
C GLY A 57 16.41 7.86 -2.13
N PHE A 58 16.89 6.63 -1.92
CA PHE A 58 16.01 5.46 -1.87
C PHE A 58 15.00 5.50 -0.71
N ALA A 59 15.28 6.20 0.40
CA ALA A 59 14.35 6.26 1.54
C ALA A 59 13.04 6.95 1.16
N PHE A 60 13.13 8.14 0.54
CA PHE A 60 11.96 8.88 0.07
C PHE A 60 11.30 8.22 -1.14
N GLN A 61 12.08 7.69 -2.08
CA GLN A 61 11.52 6.94 -3.21
C GLN A 61 10.70 5.73 -2.74
N ASN A 62 11.15 5.02 -1.70
CA ASN A 62 10.40 3.90 -1.14
C ASN A 62 9.12 4.37 -0.42
N LEU A 63 9.16 5.49 0.30
CA LEU A 63 7.96 6.08 0.91
C LEU A 63 6.92 6.46 -0.14
N VAL A 64 7.35 7.11 -1.23
CA VAL A 64 6.46 7.45 -2.36
C VAL A 64 5.84 6.19 -2.97
N LYS A 65 6.64 5.16 -3.28
CA LYS A 65 6.13 3.88 -3.80
C LYS A 65 5.13 3.22 -2.84
N GLN A 66 5.39 3.26 -1.54
CA GLN A 66 4.46 2.72 -0.54
C GLN A 66 3.15 3.52 -0.50
N GLN A 67 3.24 4.85 -0.59
CA GLN A 67 2.06 5.71 -0.64
C GLN A 67 1.22 5.46 -1.90
N GLU A 68 1.86 5.32 -3.06
CA GLU A 68 1.22 4.95 -4.32
C GLU A 68 0.53 3.59 -4.24
N TRP A 69 1.21 2.59 -3.65
CA TRP A 69 0.61 1.27 -3.44
C TRP A 69 -0.63 1.35 -2.55
N VAL A 70 -0.59 2.11 -1.45
CA VAL A 70 -1.76 2.32 -0.58
C VAL A 70 -2.90 2.99 -1.36
N ASN A 71 -2.60 3.98 -2.20
CA ASN A 71 -3.59 4.67 -3.02
C ASN A 71 -4.24 3.69 -4.03
N GLN A 72 -3.44 2.88 -4.72
CA GLN A 72 -3.94 1.86 -5.64
C GLN A 72 -4.87 0.87 -4.93
N GLN A 73 -4.48 0.37 -3.74
CA GLN A 73 -5.33 -0.55 -2.98
C GLN A 73 -6.65 0.09 -2.54
N ARG A 74 -6.65 1.39 -2.22
CA ARG A 74 -7.89 2.13 -1.91
C ARG A 74 -8.80 2.23 -3.12
N GLU A 75 -8.24 2.56 -4.29
CA GLU A 75 -8.99 2.64 -5.55
C GLU A 75 -9.56 1.28 -5.97
N ASP A 76 -8.80 0.20 -5.78
CA ASP A 76 -9.26 -1.16 -6.08
C ASP A 76 -10.41 -1.57 -5.17
N ILE A 77 -10.34 -1.27 -3.87
CA ILE A 77 -11.46 -1.49 -2.94
C ILE A 77 -12.68 -0.68 -3.37
N GLU A 78 -12.51 0.57 -3.76
CA GLU A 78 -13.64 1.41 -4.22
C GLU A 78 -14.27 0.85 -5.52
N ARG A 79 -13.45 0.37 -6.45
CA ARG A 79 -13.92 -0.34 -7.66
C ARG A 79 -14.69 -1.61 -7.28
N GLN A 80 -14.18 -2.41 -6.35
CA GLN A 80 -14.83 -3.61 -5.87
C GLN A 80 -16.15 -3.32 -5.15
N ARG A 81 -16.22 -2.25 -4.34
CA ARG A 81 -17.46 -1.79 -3.70
C ARG A 81 -18.53 -1.41 -4.72
N LYS A 82 -18.16 -0.71 -5.79
CA LYS A 82 -19.08 -0.38 -6.89
C LYS A 82 -19.61 -1.62 -7.60
N LEU A 83 -18.77 -2.65 -7.77
CA LEU A 83 -19.21 -3.94 -8.33
C LEU A 83 -20.11 -4.72 -7.37
N LEU A 84 -19.78 -4.71 -6.07
CA LEU A 84 -20.58 -5.35 -5.04
C LEU A 84 -21.98 -4.74 -4.95
N ALA A 85 -22.10 -3.42 -5.04
CA ALA A 85 -23.39 -2.72 -5.05
C ALA A 85 -24.32 -3.19 -6.20
N LYS A 86 -23.76 -3.58 -7.35
CA LYS A 86 -24.51 -4.16 -8.48
C LYS A 86 -24.97 -5.60 -8.24
N ARG A 87 -24.38 -6.30 -7.27
CA ARG A 87 -24.67 -7.69 -6.89
C ARG A 87 -25.55 -7.80 -5.64
N LYS A 88 -26.05 -6.66 -5.14
CA LYS A 88 -26.88 -6.61 -3.93
C LYS A 88 -28.15 -7.46 -4.12
N PRO A 89 -28.43 -8.43 -3.23
CA PRO A 89 -29.66 -9.21 -3.32
C PRO A 89 -30.90 -8.31 -3.13
N PRO A 90 -32.01 -8.59 -3.84
CA PRO A 90 -33.26 -7.86 -3.65
C PRO A 90 -33.73 -8.02 -2.20
N ALA A 91 -34.05 -6.90 -1.54
CA ALA A 91 -34.57 -6.93 -0.18
C ALA A 91 -35.88 -7.73 -0.17
N THR A 92 -35.93 -8.80 0.62
CA THR A 92 -37.20 -9.44 0.99
C THR A 92 -37.92 -8.49 1.94
N ASN A 93 -38.63 -7.49 1.40
CA ASN A 93 -39.65 -6.78 2.15
C ASN A 93 -40.71 -7.80 2.56
N ASN A 94 -40.73 -8.20 3.82
CA ASN A 94 -41.94 -8.70 4.48
C ASN A 94 -41.81 -8.44 5.99
N SER A 95 -41.92 -7.16 6.33
CA SER A 95 -42.36 -6.72 7.65
C SER A 95 -43.71 -6.04 7.48
N GLN A 96 -44.80 -6.80 7.59
CA GLN A 96 -46.12 -6.31 8.00
C GLN A 96 -47.03 -7.49 8.37
N ALA A 97 -47.49 -7.49 9.62
CA ALA A 97 -48.53 -8.37 10.15
C ALA A 97 -49.94 -7.81 9.82
N PRO A 98 -51.04 -8.50 10.20
CA PRO A 98 -51.86 -9.34 9.33
C PRO A 98 -53.13 -8.61 8.83
N SER A 99 -53.52 -8.87 7.58
CA SER A 99 -54.88 -8.61 7.11
C SER A 99 -55.50 -9.92 6.63
N ALA A 100 -56.68 -10.22 7.17
CA ALA A 100 -57.42 -11.45 7.02
C ALA A 100 -57.88 -11.73 5.57
N ASN A 101 -58.08 -13.03 5.31
CA ASN A 101 -58.87 -13.65 4.24
C ASN A 101 -58.43 -13.46 2.78
N SER A 102 -57.77 -14.50 2.24
CA SER A 102 -58.36 -15.39 1.22
C SER A 102 -57.39 -16.52 0.80
N GLU A 103 -57.97 -17.66 0.45
CA GLU A 103 -57.41 -19.03 0.39
C GLU A 103 -56.24 -19.34 -0.59
N PRO A 104 -55.58 -20.51 -0.43
CA PRO A 104 -54.22 -20.77 -0.90
C PRO A 104 -54.13 -21.35 -2.31
N LYS A 105 -53.18 -20.87 -3.12
CA LYS A 105 -52.77 -21.55 -4.36
C LYS A 105 -51.37 -22.11 -4.21
N GLN A 106 -51.31 -23.41 -3.92
CA GLN A 106 -50.10 -24.23 -3.99
C GLN A 106 -49.44 -24.06 -5.37
N ARG A 107 -48.22 -23.54 -5.41
CA ARG A 107 -47.25 -23.93 -6.45
C ARG A 107 -45.91 -24.19 -5.79
N LYS A 108 -45.49 -25.45 -5.91
CA LYS A 108 -44.26 -26.06 -5.42
C LYS A 108 -43.04 -25.18 -5.72
N ASN A 109 -42.29 -24.88 -4.66
CA ASN A 109 -40.87 -24.66 -4.76
C ASN A 109 -40.21 -25.98 -5.18
N LYS A 110 -39.50 -25.97 -6.31
CA LYS A 110 -38.51 -27.00 -6.63
C LYS A 110 -37.18 -26.30 -6.89
N ALA A 111 -36.25 -26.52 -5.99
CA ALA A 111 -34.84 -26.26 -6.24
C ALA A 111 -34.29 -27.31 -7.24
N VAL A 112 -33.22 -26.91 -7.92
CA VAL A 112 -32.03 -27.69 -8.31
C VAL A 112 -31.70 -27.67 -9.81
N ASN A 113 -30.54 -27.07 -10.08
CA ASN A 113 -29.49 -27.35 -11.07
C ASN A 113 -29.82 -28.00 -12.43
N GLY A 114 -29.26 -27.37 -13.47
CA GLY A 114 -28.65 -28.07 -14.61
C GLY A 114 -29.51 -28.23 -15.85
N ALA A 115 -29.31 -27.35 -16.84
CA ALA A 115 -29.42 -27.68 -18.27
C ALA A 115 -28.76 -26.54 -19.07
N GLU A 116 -27.55 -26.83 -19.55
CA GLU A 116 -26.86 -26.08 -20.59
C GLU A 116 -27.64 -26.04 -21.92
N ASN A 117 -27.44 -24.96 -22.68
CA ASN A 117 -27.92 -24.67 -24.05
C ASN A 117 -29.24 -23.89 -24.17
N ASP A 118 -29.11 -22.56 -24.14
CA ASP A 118 -30.06 -21.63 -24.79
C ASP A 118 -29.21 -20.56 -25.54
N PRO A 119 -29.34 -20.40 -26.87
CA PRO A 119 -28.45 -19.55 -27.69
C PRO A 119 -28.74 -18.05 -27.58
N PHE A 120 -29.69 -17.65 -26.73
CA PHE A 120 -29.89 -16.25 -26.40
C PHE A 120 -28.89 -15.87 -25.30
N VAL A 121 -27.75 -15.31 -25.69
CA VAL A 121 -26.75 -14.77 -24.76
C VAL A 121 -27.41 -13.68 -23.92
N ARG A 122 -28.04 -14.08 -22.81
CA ARG A 122 -28.43 -13.15 -21.75
C ARG A 122 -27.14 -12.43 -21.37
N PRO A 123 -27.10 -11.09 -21.36
CA PRO A 123 -25.96 -10.37 -20.82
C PRO A 123 -25.63 -11.01 -19.47
N ASN A 124 -24.37 -11.39 -19.26
CA ASN A 124 -23.92 -12.04 -18.03
C ASN A 124 -24.31 -11.15 -16.84
N LEU A 125 -25.49 -11.43 -16.27
CA LEU A 125 -26.03 -10.66 -15.18
C LEU A 125 -25.14 -11.00 -13.99
N PRO A 126 -24.58 -10.01 -13.28
CA PRO A 126 -23.70 -10.30 -12.16
C PRO A 126 -24.39 -11.32 -11.24
N GLN A 127 -23.74 -12.47 -11.01
CA GLN A 127 -24.23 -13.49 -10.09
C GLN A 127 -24.62 -12.79 -8.78
N LEU A 128 -25.92 -12.76 -8.48
CA LEU A 128 -26.43 -12.15 -7.26
C LEU A 128 -25.88 -12.94 -6.08
N LEU A 129 -25.29 -12.25 -5.11
CA LEU A 129 -24.78 -12.87 -3.90
C LEU A 129 -25.94 -13.16 -2.95
N THR A 130 -25.79 -14.17 -2.10
CA THR A 130 -26.68 -14.32 -0.95
C THR A 130 -26.49 -13.13 0.00
N LEU A 131 -27.51 -12.85 0.84
CA LEU A 131 -27.43 -11.74 1.79
C LEU A 131 -26.24 -11.89 2.76
N ALA A 132 -25.96 -13.12 3.19
CA ALA A 132 -24.83 -13.42 4.07
C ALA A 132 -23.48 -13.11 3.39
N GLU A 133 -23.28 -13.58 2.16
CA GLU A 133 -22.04 -13.33 1.40
C GLU A 133 -21.86 -11.84 1.09
N TYR A 134 -22.94 -11.13 0.77
CA TYR A 134 -22.89 -9.68 0.51
C TYR A 134 -22.39 -8.92 1.76
N HIS A 135 -22.95 -9.19 2.94
CA HIS A 135 -22.53 -8.56 4.19
C HIS A 135 -21.10 -8.94 4.59
N GLU A 136 -20.69 -10.18 4.35
CA GLU A 136 -19.32 -10.62 4.58
C GLU A 136 -18.33 -9.78 3.75
N GLN A 137 -18.62 -9.57 2.45
CA GLN A 137 -17.79 -8.74 1.59
C GLN A 137 -17.72 -7.28 2.07
N GLU A 138 -18.82 -6.72 2.58
CA GLU A 138 -18.82 -5.37 3.16
C GLU A 138 -17.89 -5.26 4.38
N GLU A 139 -17.94 -6.24 5.30
CA GLU A 139 -17.06 -6.27 6.46
C GLU A 139 -15.58 -6.50 6.08
N ILE A 140 -15.30 -7.33 5.07
CA ILE A 140 -13.94 -7.48 4.52
C ILE A 140 -13.40 -6.14 4.01
N PHE A 141 -14.18 -5.39 3.22
CA PHE A 141 -13.75 -4.10 2.70
C PHE A 141 -13.52 -3.07 3.80
N LYS A 142 -14.38 -3.06 4.82
CA LYS A 142 -14.23 -2.19 5.99
C LYS A 142 -12.94 -2.50 6.76
N LEU A 143 -12.65 -3.78 7.01
CA LEU A 143 -11.41 -4.20 7.66
C LEU A 143 -10.17 -3.82 6.84
N ARG A 144 -10.19 -4.07 5.53
CA ARG A 144 -9.09 -3.69 4.62
C ARG A 144 -8.85 -2.19 4.59
N LEU A 145 -9.91 -1.38 4.51
CA LEU A 145 -9.78 0.07 4.52
C LEU A 145 -9.25 0.60 5.86
N GLY A 146 -9.68 -0.02 6.97
CA GLY A 146 -9.13 0.26 8.30
C GLY A 146 -7.64 -0.04 8.40
N HIS A 147 -7.19 -1.17 7.84
CA HIS A 147 -5.77 -1.51 7.75
C HIS A 147 -4.98 -0.51 6.90
N LEU A 148 -5.46 -0.20 5.68
CA LEU A 148 -4.83 0.78 4.80
C LEU A 148 -4.76 2.19 5.43
N LYS A 149 -5.70 2.55 6.31
CA LYS A 149 -5.62 3.81 7.08
C LYS A 149 -4.46 3.79 8.07
N LYS A 150 -4.24 2.68 8.77
CA LYS A 150 -3.08 2.54 9.67
C LYS A 150 -1.76 2.60 8.90
N VAL A 151 -1.66 1.87 7.78
CA VAL A 151 -0.46 1.88 6.93
C VAL A 151 -0.17 3.29 6.41
N CYS A 152 -1.18 3.99 5.90
CA CYS A 152 -1.04 5.38 5.45
C CYS A 152 -0.55 6.30 6.58
N ASN A 153 -1.08 6.16 7.79
CA ASN A 153 -0.61 6.96 8.93
C ASN A 153 0.88 6.70 9.21
N VAL A 154 1.31 5.44 9.21
CA VAL A 154 2.74 5.12 9.42
C VAL A 154 3.61 5.78 8.36
N ILE A 155 3.21 5.72 7.09
CA ILE A 155 3.96 6.35 5.98
C ILE A 155 4.05 7.88 6.17
N ASN A 156 2.97 8.54 6.58
CA ASN A 156 2.95 10.01 6.78
C ASN A 156 3.77 10.49 7.98
N PHE A 157 4.03 9.62 8.96
CA PHE A 157 4.83 9.93 10.15
C PHE A 157 6.25 9.34 10.12
N SER A 158 6.66 8.74 8.99
CA SER A 158 8.01 8.19 8.75
C SER A 158 8.89 9.21 8.04
#